data_AF-A0A163AHP2-F1
#
_entry.id   AF-A0A163AHP2-F1
#
_cell.length_a   1.000
_cell.length_b   1.000
_cell.length_c   1.000
_cell.angle_alpha   90.00
_cell.angle_beta   90.00
_cell.angle_gamma   90.00
#
_symmetry.space_group_name_H-M   'P 1'
#
loop_
_entity.id
_entity.type
_entity.pdbx_description
1 polymer ?
#
loop_
_entity_poly.entity_id
_entity_poly.type
_entity_poly.pdbx_seq_one_letter_code
_entity_poly.pdbx_strand_id
1 'polypeptide(L)'
;MADAPHALHASSTTTTGVHAGEPFGDEESLTPLEQEVLDEYARLLANMNSMAALLASLSEQPSAAILDGLRGLERKTSLVFTLLKASVYSIVLNQQIQDGGQQQQEDGAREGGSEGWE
;
A
#
# COMPACT_ATOMS: atom_id res chain seq x y z
N MET A 1 6.73 38.99 83.09
CA MET A 1 6.71 37.52 82.98
C MET A 1 5.71 37.19 81.87
N ALA A 2 6.17 36.47 80.85
CA ALA A 2 5.41 36.01 79.67
C ALA A 2 4.13 35.23 80.09
N ASP A 3 3.10 34.95 79.29
CA ASP A 3 2.91 34.79 77.84
C ASP A 3 1.37 34.79 77.59
N ALA A 4 0.93 34.97 76.34
CA ALA A 4 -0.48 34.87 75.92
C ALA A 4 -1.01 33.40 76.04
N PRO A 5 -2.30 33.08 75.75
CA PRO A 5 -2.67 32.99 74.34
C PRO A 5 -4.16 33.15 73.93
N HIS A 6 -4.32 33.35 72.61
CA HIS A 6 -5.48 33.07 71.73
C HIS A 6 -6.77 33.89 71.85
N ALA A 7 -6.78 34.98 71.08
CA ALA A 7 -7.98 35.50 70.43
C ALA A 7 -8.46 34.53 69.34
N LEU A 8 -9.76 34.24 69.25
CA LEU A 8 -10.49 34.08 67.99
C LEU A 8 -11.98 34.41 68.21
N HIS A 9 -12.42 35.46 67.52
CA HIS A 9 -13.75 36.05 67.52
C HIS A 9 -14.70 35.13 66.72
N ALA A 10 -15.80 34.70 67.34
CA ALA A 10 -16.85 33.93 66.67
C ALA A 10 -17.71 34.86 65.79
N SER A 11 -18.07 34.31 64.62
CA SER A 11 -18.82 34.90 63.52
C SER A 11 -20.10 35.64 63.92
N SER A 12 -20.34 36.78 63.29
CA SER A 12 -21.68 37.31 63.06
C SER A 12 -21.91 37.41 61.56
N THR A 13 -22.71 36.48 61.05
CA THR A 13 -23.18 36.43 59.67
C THR A 13 -24.29 37.48 59.51
N THR A 14 -24.01 38.58 58.83
CA THR A 14 -25.04 39.50 58.35
C THR A 14 -25.17 39.35 56.84
N THR A 15 -26.20 38.58 56.45
CA THR A 15 -26.81 38.63 55.13
C THR A 15 -27.42 40.01 54.92
N THR A 16 -26.94 40.75 53.92
CA THR A 16 -27.72 41.78 53.22
C THR A 16 -27.22 41.83 51.78
N GLY A 17 -28.03 41.31 50.86
CA GLY A 17 -27.77 41.33 49.44
C GLY A 17 -27.87 42.74 48.87
N VAL A 18 -26.80 43.20 48.24
CA VAL A 18 -26.79 44.15 47.12
C VAL A 18 -25.56 43.86 46.26
N HIS A 19 -25.56 42.76 45.50
CA HIS A 19 -24.69 42.65 44.33
C HIS A 19 -25.47 43.17 43.12
N ALA A 20 -25.53 44.50 43.06
CA ALA A 20 -25.93 45.22 41.88
C ALA A 20 -24.85 45.06 40.81
N GLY A 21 -25.17 44.34 39.73
CA GLY A 21 -24.52 44.47 38.43
C GLY A 21 -23.01 44.21 38.39
N GLU A 22 -22.57 42.99 38.71
CA GLU A 22 -21.29 42.50 38.20
C GLU A 22 -21.52 41.97 36.77
N PRO A 23 -20.69 42.35 35.78
CA PRO A 23 -20.84 41.86 34.42
C PRO A 23 -20.52 40.37 34.42
N PHE A 24 -21.43 39.54 33.94
CA PHE A 24 -21.11 38.17 33.53
C PHE A 24 -20.21 38.26 32.29
N GLY A 25 -18.92 38.48 32.51
CA GLY A 25 -17.89 38.51 31.50
C GLY A 25 -16.67 37.82 32.06
N ASP A 26 -16.06 36.97 31.24
CA ASP A 26 -14.70 36.43 31.39
C ASP A 26 -14.52 35.03 31.99
N GLU A 27 -15.57 34.28 32.36
CA GLU A 27 -15.42 32.82 32.61
C GLU A 27 -15.63 31.95 31.36
N GLU A 28 -16.08 32.55 30.25
CA GLU A 28 -16.38 31.84 28.99
C GLU A 28 -15.45 32.26 27.84
N SER A 29 -14.44 33.09 28.11
CA SER A 29 -13.39 33.41 27.15
C SER A 29 -12.23 32.42 27.30
N LEU A 30 -11.98 31.64 26.26
CA LEU A 30 -10.81 30.77 26.19
C LEU A 30 -9.54 31.58 26.42
N THR A 31 -8.60 30.99 27.18
CA THR A 31 -7.28 31.60 27.31
C THR A 31 -6.57 31.62 25.94
N PRO A 32 -5.66 32.57 25.68
CA PRO A 32 -4.98 32.66 24.38
C PRO A 32 -4.28 31.36 23.97
N LEU A 33 -3.72 30.62 24.92
CA LEU A 33 -3.07 29.33 24.69
C LEU A 33 -4.08 28.23 24.32
N GLU A 34 -5.23 28.18 24.97
CA GLU A 34 -6.27 27.19 24.66
C GLU A 34 -6.81 27.38 23.25
N GLN A 35 -7.01 28.63 22.82
CA GLN A 35 -7.42 28.93 21.45
C GLN A 35 -6.37 28.50 20.42
N GLU A 36 -5.09 28.81 20.66
CA GLU A 36 -3.98 28.40 19.78
C GLU A 36 -3.90 26.87 19.63
N VAL A 37 -4.06 26.14 20.74
CA VAL A 37 -4.06 24.68 20.74
C VAL A 37 -5.25 24.12 19.97
N LEU A 38 -6.46 24.67 20.16
CA LEU A 38 -7.64 24.25 19.40
C LEU A 38 -7.51 24.52 17.91
N ASP A 39 -6.92 25.65 17.52
CA ASP A 39 -6.66 25.98 16.12
C ASP A 39 -5.67 25.01 15.48
N GLU A 40 -4.61 24.61 16.20
CA GLU A 40 -3.68 23.59 15.71
C GLU A 40 -4.30 22.19 15.65
N TYR A 41 -5.15 21.81 16.61
CA TYR A 41 -5.91 20.55 16.53
C TYR A 41 -6.88 20.55 15.36
N ALA A 42 -7.57 21.67 15.09
CA ALA A 42 -8.45 21.80 13.95
C ALA A 42 -7.68 21.67 12.62
N ARG A 43 -6.50 22.30 12.53
CA ARG A 43 -5.61 22.16 11.38
C ARG A 43 -5.10 20.73 11.23
N LEU A 44 -4.69 20.08 12.31
CA LEU A 44 -4.23 18.70 12.30
C LEU A 44 -5.34 17.74 11.84
N LEU A 45 -6.56 17.92 12.34
CA LEU A 45 -7.72 17.14 11.93
C LEU A 45 -8.03 17.32 10.44
N ALA A 46 -7.97 18.56 9.94
CA ALA A 46 -8.13 18.85 8.53
C ALA A 46 -7.06 18.15 7.67
N ASN A 47 -5.80 18.18 8.11
CA ASN A 47 -4.71 17.48 7.45
C ASN A 47 -4.90 15.96 7.46
N MET A 48 -5.32 15.38 8.58
CA MET A 48 -5.61 13.95 8.70
C MET A 48 -6.77 13.51 7.80
N ASN A 49 -7.85 14.29 7.74
CA ASN A 49 -8.97 14.02 6.84
C ASN A 49 -8.54 14.10 5.37
N SER A 50 -7.70 15.08 5.02
CA SER A 50 -7.14 15.21 3.66
C SER A 50 -6.26 14.00 3.32
N MET A 51 -5.37 13.59 4.22
CA MET A 51 -4.53 12.40 4.04
C MET A 51 -5.38 11.14 3.91
N ALA A 52 -6.42 10.96 4.73
CA ALA A 52 -7.32 9.82 4.65
C ALA A 52 -8.07 9.77 3.30
N ALA A 53 -8.55 10.92 2.81
CA ALA A 53 -9.19 11.02 1.50
C ALA A 53 -8.23 10.69 0.35
N LEU A 54 -6.98 11.18 0.41
CA LEU A 54 -5.93 10.86 -0.56
C LEU A 54 -5.59 9.37 -0.53
N LEU A 55 -5.47 8.77 0.65
CA LEU A 55 -5.21 7.34 0.81
C LEU A 55 -6.36 6.48 0.29
N ALA A 56 -7.61 6.90 0.52
CA ALA A 56 -8.79 6.21 -0.04
C ALA A 56 -8.78 6.26 -1.58
N SER A 57 -8.58 7.45 -2.16
CA SER A 57 -8.46 7.61 -3.62
C SER A 57 -7.31 6.78 -4.20
N LEU A 58 -6.14 6.77 -3.54
CA LEU A 58 -4.99 5.98 -3.94
C LEU A 58 -5.18 4.49 -3.67
N SER A 59 -6.05 4.07 -2.76
CA SER A 59 -6.40 2.65 -2.62
C SER A 59 -7.35 2.19 -3.73
N GLU A 60 -8.20 3.09 -4.23
CA GLU A 60 -9.24 2.74 -5.20
C GLU A 60 -8.74 2.76 -6.66
N GLN A 61 -7.76 3.61 -7.02
CA GLN A 61 -7.41 3.88 -8.43
C GLN A 61 -6.17 3.19 -9.07
N PRO A 62 -5.10 2.75 -8.37
CA PRO A 62 -3.88 2.30 -9.04
C PRO A 62 -3.86 0.82 -9.42
N SER A 63 -4.78 -0.01 -8.92
CA SER A 63 -4.72 -1.46 -9.19
C SER A 63 -5.32 -1.83 -10.54
N ALA A 64 -6.41 -1.20 -10.99
CA ALA A 64 -7.12 -1.64 -12.19
C ALA A 64 -6.28 -1.48 -13.47
N ALA A 65 -5.72 -0.28 -13.70
CA ALA A 65 -4.94 0.00 -14.90
C ALA A 65 -3.63 -0.82 -14.97
N ILE A 66 -2.95 -1.01 -13.83
CA ILE A 66 -1.73 -1.82 -13.76
C ILE A 66 -2.07 -3.29 -13.98
N LEU A 67 -3.14 -3.82 -13.36
CA LEU A 67 -3.56 -5.20 -13.53
C LEU A 67 -3.99 -5.50 -14.99
N ASP A 68 -4.68 -4.57 -15.64
CA ASP A 68 -5.01 -4.71 -17.07
C ASP A 68 -3.76 -4.66 -17.95
N GLY A 69 -2.80 -3.78 -17.63
CA GLY A 69 -1.48 -3.77 -18.26
C GLY A 69 -0.74 -5.10 -18.11
N LEU A 70 -0.72 -5.67 -16.90
CA LEU A 70 -0.09 -6.96 -16.61
C LEU A 70 -0.78 -8.12 -17.33
N ARG A 71 -2.11 -8.17 -17.35
CA ARG A 71 -2.88 -9.17 -18.12
C ARG A 71 -2.61 -9.05 -19.62
N GLY A 72 -2.55 -7.83 -20.13
CA GLY A 72 -2.19 -7.58 -21.53
C GLY A 72 -0.78 -8.04 -21.86
N LEU A 73 0.17 -7.82 -20.94
CA LEU A 73 1.55 -8.25 -21.07
C LEU A 73 1.67 -9.78 -21.04
N GLU A 74 1.01 -10.45 -20.08
CA GLU A 74 0.95 -11.90 -19.95
C GLU A 74 0.49 -12.55 -21.25
N ARG A 75 -0.62 -12.10 -21.84
CA ARG A 75 -1.13 -12.66 -23.10
C ARG A 75 -0.12 -12.53 -24.24
N LYS A 76 0.55 -11.39 -24.35
CA LYS A 76 1.53 -11.13 -25.40
C LYS A 76 2.78 -11.99 -25.23
N THR A 77 3.31 -12.10 -24.01
CA THR A 77 4.51 -12.90 -23.74
C THR A 77 4.21 -14.40 -23.82
N SER A 78 3.05 -14.86 -23.37
CA SER A 78 2.60 -16.26 -23.55
C SER A 78 2.51 -16.64 -25.03
N LEU A 79 2.00 -15.73 -25.88
CA LEU A 79 1.97 -15.94 -27.33
C LEU A 79 3.38 -16.07 -27.90
N VAL A 80 4.28 -15.13 -27.57
CA VAL A 80 5.68 -15.17 -28.01
C VAL A 80 6.38 -16.45 -27.53
N PHE A 81 6.20 -16.84 -26.28
CA PHE A 81 6.77 -18.06 -25.71
C PHE A 81 6.26 -19.32 -26.42
N THR A 82 4.96 -19.37 -26.74
CA THR A 82 4.35 -20.50 -27.47
C THR A 82 4.91 -20.60 -28.89
N LEU A 83 4.98 -19.48 -29.60
CA LEU A 83 5.53 -19.44 -30.96
C LEU A 83 7.01 -19.82 -30.97
N LEU A 84 7.78 -19.34 -30.00
CA LEU A 84 9.18 -19.70 -29.83
C LEU A 84 9.32 -21.21 -29.56
N LYS A 85 8.53 -21.76 -28.64
CA LYS A 85 8.58 -23.19 -28.29
C LYS A 85 8.22 -24.06 -29.48
N ALA A 86 7.20 -23.71 -30.25
CA ALA A 86 6.82 -24.42 -31.46
C ALA A 86 7.91 -24.36 -32.54
N SER A 87 8.49 -23.16 -32.75
CA SER A 87 9.59 -22.94 -33.69
C SER A 87 10.81 -23.77 -33.34
N VAL A 88 11.26 -23.70 -32.08
CA VAL A 88 12.42 -24.47 -31.60
C VAL A 88 12.16 -25.97 -31.69
N TYR A 89 10.99 -26.44 -31.28
CA TYR A 89 10.64 -27.85 -31.36
C TYR A 89 10.64 -28.37 -32.81
N SER A 90 10.07 -27.61 -33.75
CA SER A 90 10.09 -27.97 -35.17
C SER A 90 11.51 -28.05 -35.73
N ILE A 91 12.39 -27.13 -35.36
CA ILE A 91 13.78 -27.11 -35.83
C ILE A 91 14.56 -28.31 -35.26
N VAL A 92 14.47 -28.53 -33.95
CA VAL A 92 15.17 -29.64 -33.27
C VAL A 92 14.67 -30.99 -33.79
N LEU A 93 13.37 -31.14 -34.03
CA LEU A 93 12.81 -32.37 -34.57
C LEU A 93 13.30 -32.62 -36.01
N ASN A 94 13.30 -31.60 -36.87
CA ASN A 94 13.79 -31.74 -38.24
C ASN A 94 15.28 -32.13 -38.30
N GLN A 95 16.11 -31.60 -37.38
CA GLN A 95 17.51 -31.99 -37.27
C GLN A 95 17.65 -33.46 -36.85
N GLN A 96 16.90 -33.91 -35.83
CA GLN A 96 16.90 -35.32 -35.42
C GLN A 96 16.50 -36.27 -36.55
N ILE A 97 15.53 -35.86 -37.39
CA ILE A 97 15.11 -36.65 -38.56
C ILE A 97 16.20 -36.67 -39.64
N GLN A 98 16.85 -35.53 -39.92
CA GLN A 98 17.95 -35.46 -40.90
C GLN A 98 19.17 -36.26 -40.45
N ASP A 99 19.58 -36.11 -39.19
CA ASP A 99 20.76 -36.78 -38.64
C ASP A 99 20.50 -38.29 -38.42
N GLY A 100 19.29 -38.67 -38.00
CA GLY A 100 18.89 -40.07 -37.82
C GLY A 100 18.56 -40.80 -39.13
N GLY A 101 18.12 -40.07 -40.16
CA GLY A 101 17.85 -40.63 -41.50
C GLY A 101 19.12 -40.95 -42.30
N GLN A 102 20.23 -40.25 -42.04
CA GLN A 102 21.53 -40.56 -42.64
C GLN A 102 22.13 -41.86 -42.10
N GLN A 103 21.92 -42.18 -40.82
CA GLN A 103 22.43 -43.41 -40.20
C GLN A 103 21.71 -44.68 -40.70
N GLN A 104 20.42 -44.58 -41.07
CA GLN A 104 19.67 -45.74 -41.61
C GLN A 104 20.01 -46.06 -43.08
N GLN A 105 20.53 -45.11 -43.86
CA GLN A 105 20.94 -45.37 -45.24
C GLN A 105 22.31 -46.05 -45.35
N GLU A 106 23.20 -45.88 -44.37
CA GLU A 106 24.54 -46.50 -44.39
C GLU A 106 24.53 -47.98 -43.98
N ASP A 107 23.61 -48.41 -43.09
CA ASP A 107 23.51 -49.82 -42.69
C ASP A 107 22.81 -50.70 -43.75
N GLY A 108 21.82 -50.18 -44.48
CA GLY A 108 21.16 -50.91 -45.57
C GLY A 108 22.02 -51.11 -46.82
N ALA A 109 23.04 -50.26 -47.03
CA ALA A 109 23.95 -50.35 -48.18
C ALA A 109 25.12 -51.33 -47.96
N ARG A 110 25.43 -51.69 -46.70
CA ARG A 110 26.48 -52.66 -46.37
C ARG A 110 26.02 -54.11 -46.44
N GLU A 111 24.72 -54.38 -46.32
CA GLU A 111 24.16 -55.74 -46.35
C GLU A 111 23.82 -56.23 -47.77
N GLY A 112 23.64 -55.34 -48.75
CA GLY A 112 23.32 -55.69 -50.14
C GLY A 112 24.52 -55.91 -51.09
N GLY A 113 25.76 -55.89 -50.57
CA GLY A 113 26.97 -55.83 -51.40
C GLY A 113 27.80 -57.12 -51.55
N SER A 114 27.40 -58.24 -50.95
CA SER A 114 28.24 -59.46 -50.91
C SER A 114 27.68 -60.71 -51.59
N GLU A 115 26.57 -60.63 -52.33
CA GLU A 115 25.99 -61.79 -53.01
C GLU A 115 26.17 -61.71 -54.53
N GLY A 116 27.30 -62.18 -55.02
CA GLY A 116 27.49 -62.52 -56.43
C GLY A 116 28.89 -62.28 -56.92
N TRP A 117 29.76 -63.29 -56.82
CA TRP A 117 30.48 -63.92 -57.93
C TRP A 117 30.92 -65.33 -57.48
N GLU A 118 30.80 -66.25 -58.44
CA GLU A 118 31.00 -67.71 -58.38
C GLU A 118 32.36 -68.19 -57.84
#